data_AF-A0A2K4YIH7-F1
#
_entry.id   AF-A0A2K4YIH7-F1
#
_cell.length_a   1.000
_cell.length_b   1.000
_cell.length_c   1.000
_cell.angle_alpha   90.00
_cell.angle_beta   90.00
_cell.angle_gamma   90.00
#
_symmetry.space_group_name_H-M   'P 1'
#
loop_
_entity.id
_entity.type
_entity.pdbx_description
1 polymer ?
#
loop_
_entity_poly.entity_id
_entity_poly.type
_entity_poly.pdbx_seq_one_letter_code
_entity_poly.pdbx_strand_id
1 'polypeptide(L)' 'MEEYAIVSDALAIGCVGKLVVATRGDRGPGEVLVTVRGSKETFLAWSDDPLPKGSRVLVVEIRGGRTVVVEPWHDAADSD' A
#
# COMPACT_ATOMS: atom_id res chain seq x y z
N MET A 1 -23.35 2.35 -0.33
CA MET A 1 -22.41 1.58 0.52
C MET A 1 -21.03 1.55 -0.13
N GLU A 2 -20.94 1.24 -1.42
CA GLU A 2 -19.73 1.35 -2.27
C GLU A 2 -18.97 2.69 -2.11
N GLU A 3 -19.68 3.82 -2.20
CA GLU A 3 -19.09 5.16 -2.12
C GLU A 3 -18.41 5.44 -0.78
N TYR A 4 -18.99 4.96 0.33
CA TYR A 4 -18.41 5.10 1.66
C TYR A 4 -17.18 4.22 1.85
N ALA A 5 -17.15 3.02 1.24
CA ALA A 5 -15.99 2.16 1.26
C ALA A 5 -14.81 2.82 0.52
N ILE A 6 -15.07 3.47 -0.62
CA ILE A 6 -14.07 4.25 -1.36
C ILE A 6 -13.55 5.42 -0.52
N VAL A 7 -14.43 6.15 0.18
CA VAL A 7 -14.02 7.26 1.07
C VAL A 7 -13.18 6.77 2.25
N SER A 8 -13.48 5.59 2.80
CA SER A 8 -12.67 5.00 3.86
C SER A 8 -11.31 4.52 3.36
N ASP A 9 -11.27 3.84 2.21
CA ASP A 9 -10.02 3.35 1.63
C ASP A 9 -9.12 4.51 1.17
N ALA A 10 -9.69 5.63 0.71
CA ALA A 10 -8.96 6.85 0.34
C ALA A 10 -8.07 7.41 1.46
N LEU A 11 -8.38 7.10 2.71
CA LEU A 11 -7.58 7.51 3.86
C LEU A 11 -6.24 6.78 3.96
N ALA A 12 -6.09 5.66 3.24
CA ALA A 12 -4.81 4.97 3.16
C ALA A 12 -3.81 5.73 2.27
N ILE A 13 -4.25 6.61 1.36
CA ILE A 13 -3.34 7.43 0.54
C ILE A 13 -2.45 8.28 1.45
N GLY A 14 -1.15 8.27 1.20
CA GLY A 14 -0.15 8.96 2.01
C GLY A 14 0.32 8.17 3.23
N CYS A 15 -0.28 7.03 3.55
CA CYS A 15 0.18 6.17 4.63
C CYS A 15 1.37 5.31 4.18
N VAL A 16 2.40 5.23 5.02
CA VAL A 16 3.51 4.28 4.85
C VAL A 16 3.13 2.95 5.49
N GLY A 17 3.28 1.87 4.73
CA GLY A 17 3.01 0.50 5.16
C GLY A 17 4.20 -0.43 4.99
N LYS A 18 3.96 -1.70 5.28
CA LYS A 18 4.93 -2.79 5.06
C LYS A 18 4.28 -3.91 4.27
N LEU A 19 4.95 -4.39 3.23
CA LEU A 19 4.49 -5.56 2.48
C LEU A 19 4.55 -6.82 3.34
N VAL A 20 3.41 -7.49 3.49
CA VAL A 20 3.31 -8.81 4.14
C VAL A 20 3.31 -9.95 3.14
N VAL A 21 2.94 -9.65 1.89
CA VAL A 21 3.12 -10.49 0.69
C VAL A 21 3.81 -9.65 -0.37
N ALA A 22 4.84 -10.21 -1.03
CA ALA A 22 5.57 -9.54 -2.10
C ALA A 22 4.65 -9.19 -3.28
N THR A 23 4.86 -8.02 -3.89
CA THR A 23 4.24 -7.69 -5.17
C THR A 23 5.02 -8.36 -6.31
N ARG A 24 4.39 -8.48 -7.47
CA ARG A 24 5.00 -9.11 -8.66
C ARG A 24 5.15 -8.13 -9.83
N GLY A 25 5.09 -6.83 -9.54
CA GLY A 25 4.95 -5.77 -10.54
C GLY A 25 3.58 -5.84 -11.21
N ASP A 26 3.55 -5.57 -12.51
CA ASP A 26 2.39 -5.78 -13.40
C ASP A 26 1.85 -7.23 -13.45
N ARG A 27 2.64 -8.22 -13.02
CA ARG A 27 2.24 -9.64 -13.02
C ARG A 27 1.36 -10.04 -11.84
N GLY A 28 1.14 -9.16 -10.85
CA GLY A 28 0.16 -9.43 -9.81
C GLY A 28 0.40 -8.71 -8.48
N PRO A 29 -0.66 -8.59 -7.67
CA PRO A 29 -0.58 -7.85 -6.42
C PRO A 29 0.18 -8.64 -5.35
N GLY A 30 0.71 -7.88 -4.40
CA GLY A 30 1.05 -8.34 -3.07
C GLY A 30 -0.02 -7.91 -2.08
N GLU A 31 0.38 -7.81 -0.81
CA GLU A 31 -0.48 -7.34 0.26
C GLU A 31 0.33 -6.43 1.18
N VAL A 32 -0.22 -5.24 1.45
CA VAL A 32 0.38 -4.25 2.34
C VAL A 32 -0.43 -4.14 3.62
N LEU A 33 0.27 -4.09 4.75
CA LEU A 33 -0.30 -3.72 6.05
C LEU A 33 -0.02 -2.24 6.31
N VAL A 34 -1.06 -1.44 6.47
CA VAL A 34 -1.00 0.00 6.78
C VAL A 34 -1.76 0.29 8.06
N THR A 35 -1.40 1.37 8.74
CA THR A 35 -2.17 1.89 9.88
C THR A 35 -2.99 3.08 9.41
N VAL A 36 -4.31 2.93 9.38
CA VAL A 36 -5.26 4.00 9.04
C VAL A 36 -6.05 4.34 10.29
N ARG A 37 -5.99 5.61 10.73
CA ARG A 37 -6.71 6.09 11.94
C ARG A 37 -6.45 5.25 13.20
N GLY A 38 -5.23 4.75 13.36
CA GLY A 38 -4.83 3.92 14.52
C GLY A 38 -5.20 2.44 14.41
N SER A 39 -5.91 2.03 13.36
CA SER A 39 -6.25 0.64 13.07
C SER A 39 -5.31 0.07 12.01
N LYS A 40 -4.88 -1.18 12.20
CA LYS A 40 -4.10 -1.89 11.19
C LYS A 40 -5.04 -2.54 10.18
N GLU A 41 -4.78 -2.30 8.90
CA GLU A 41 -5.58 -2.77 7.79
C GLU A 41 -4.70 -3.35 6.69
N THR A 42 -5.17 -4.42 6.06
CA THR A 42 -4.52 -5.00 4.89
C THR A 42 -5.24 -4.59 3.60
N PHE A 43 -4.44 -4.34 2.56
CA PHE A 43 -4.90 -4.01 1.21
C PHE A 43 -4.13 -4.81 0.18
N LEU A 44 -4.78 -5.16 -0.93
CA LEU A 44 -4.09 -5.66 -2.12
C LEU A 44 -3.22 -4.55 -2.68
N ALA A 45 -1.94 -4.82 -2.90
CA ALA A 45 -0.97 -3.82 -3.29
C ALA A 45 -0.42 -4.10 -4.68
N TRP A 46 -0.59 -3.15 -5.59
CA TRP A 46 0.12 -3.11 -6.87
C TRP A 46 1.31 -2.17 -6.80
N SER A 47 2.36 -2.51 -7.53
CA SER A 47 3.52 -1.66 -7.76
C SER A 47 3.98 -1.87 -9.20
N ASP A 48 4.73 -0.93 -9.76
CA ASP A 48 5.25 -1.06 -11.12
C ASP A 48 6.32 -2.17 -11.18
N ASP A 49 7.28 -2.15 -10.25
CA ASP A 49 8.30 -3.20 -10.10
C ASP A 49 7.96 -4.23 -9.01
N PRO A 50 8.49 -5.46 -9.08
CA PRO A 50 8.36 -6.44 -8.00
C PRO A 50 9.05 -5.96 -6.71
N LEU A 51 8.30 -5.91 -5.61
CA LEU A 51 8.81 -5.52 -4.30
C LEU A 51 8.76 -6.70 -3.33
N PRO A 52 9.88 -7.02 -2.64
CA PRO A 52 9.93 -8.16 -1.74
C PRO A 52 9.07 -7.93 -0.49
N LYS A 53 8.67 -9.04 0.14
CA LYS A 53 8.04 -9.02 1.46
C LYS A 53 8.94 -8.27 2.44
N GLY A 54 8.33 -7.39 3.23
CA GLY A 54 9.01 -6.59 4.22
C GLY A 54 9.44 -5.20 3.76
N SER A 55 9.33 -4.91 2.46
CA SER A 55 9.57 -3.56 1.93
C SER A 55 8.65 -2.54 2.60
N ARG A 56 9.20 -1.38 2.95
CA ARG A 56 8.41 -0.19 3.30
C ARG A 56 7.90 0.44 2.00
N VAL A 57 6.63 0.79 1.99
CA VAL A 57 5.98 1.34 0.79
C VAL A 57 5.04 2.47 1.16
N LEU A 58 4.89 3.45 0.27
CA LEU A 58 3.93 4.54 0.39
C LEU A 58 2.71 4.21 -0.46
N VAL A 59 1.51 4.34 0.09
CA VAL A 59 0.28 4.25 -0.69
C VAL A 59 0.07 5.56 -1.46
N VAL A 60 0.02 5.48 -2.79
CA VAL A 60 -0.08 6.67 -3.67
C VAL A 60 -1.45 6.79 -4.35
N GLU A 61 -2.20 5.69 -4.45
CA GLU A 61 -3.49 5.64 -5.14
C GLU A 61 -4.39 4.53 -4.57
N ILE A 62 -5.71 4.69 -4.70
CA ILE A 62 -6.71 3.64 -4.45
C ILE A 62 -7.37 3.25 -5.78
N ARG A 63 -7.40 1.95 -6.08
CA ARG A 63 -8.07 1.39 -7.27
C ARG A 63 -9.50 0.90 -6.99
N GLY A 64 -9.95 1.02 -5.74
CA GLY A 64 -11.24 0.48 -5.24
C GLY A 64 -11.11 -0.96 -4.73
N GLY A 65 -12.15 -1.46 -4.06
CA GLY A 65 -12.21 -2.85 -3.59
C GLY A 65 -11.03 -3.27 -2.69
N ARG A 66 -10.59 -2.42 -1.76
CA ARG A 66 -9.41 -2.64 -0.91
C ARG A 66 -8.11 -2.89 -1.68
N THR A 67 -7.99 -2.29 -2.86
CA THR A 67 -6.81 -2.37 -3.72
C THR A 67 -6.15 -1.01 -3.83
N VAL A 68 -4.82 -0.99 -3.68
CA VAL A 68 -4.00 0.22 -3.66
C VAL A 68 -2.83 0.11 -4.62
N VAL A 69 -2.29 1.26 -5.01
CA VAL A 69 -0.97 1.37 -5.67
C VAL A 69 0.03 1.85 -4.64
N VAL A 70 1.19 1.22 -4.63
CA VAL A 70 2.28 1.53 -3.71
C VAL A 70 3.60 1.72 -4.42
N GLU A 71 4.38 2.66 -3.90
CA GLU A 71 5.75 2.93 -4.33
C GLU A 71 6.74 2.59 -3.20
N PRO A 72 8.00 2.21 -3.51
CA PRO A 72 9.04 2.05 -2.51
C PRO A 72 9.18 3.32 -1.65
N TRP A 73 9.21 3.13 -0.32
CA TRP A 73 9.43 4.23 0.61
C TRP A 73 10.80 4.09 1.28
N HIS A 74 11.68 5.04 0.99
CA HIS A 74 12.96 5.22 1.65
C HIS A 74 12.85 6.39 2.61
N ASP A 75 13.33 6.23 3.84
CA ASP A 75 13.34 7.36 4.77
C ASP A 75 14.34 8.41 4.31
N ALA A 76 14.07 9.69 4.59
CA ALA A 76 15.04 10.75 4.30
C ALA A 76 16.36 10.54 5.07
N ALA A 77 16.29 9.83 6.20
CA ALA A 77 17.44 9.43 7.00
C ALA A 77 18.22 8.23 6.44
N ASP A 78 17.71 7.52 5.43
CA ASP A 78 18.42 6.40 4.78
C ASP A 78 19.41 6.89 3.68
N SER A 79 19.51 8.20 3.48
CA SER A 79 20.38 8.87 2.50
C SER A 79 21.64 9.43 3.20
N ASP A 80 22.53 8.55 3.64
CA ASP A 80 23.84 8.89 4.23
C ASP A 80 24.98 8.71 3.20
#